data_AF-A0A2Z6QT50-F1
#
_entry.id   AF-A0A2Z6QT50-F1
#
_cell.length_a   1.000
_cell.length_b   1.000
_cell.length_c   1.000
_cell.angle_alpha   90.00
_cell.angle_beta   90.00
_cell.angle_gamma   90.00
#
_symmetry.space_group_name_H-M   'P 1'
#
loop_
_entity.id
_entity.type
_entity.pdbx_description
1 polymer ?
#
loop_
_entity_poly.entity_id
_entity_poly.type
_entity_poly.pdbx_seq_one_letter_code
_entity_poly.pdbx_strand_id
1 'polypeptide(L)'
;MKFTSVLTILLVFVVAIAYASPVQKRKLGSNVVTTGVKFKDLYESLNNKVKKVENSYAKAIPSFNDKIKEAAEKDGTDVPEFLTKWNKKYEALSVNYVAVSNQMADKISKLDKYLKDNS
;
A
#
# COMPACT_ATOMS: atom_id res chain seq x y z
N MET A 1 -33.04 -20.22 17.55
CA MET A 1 -33.94 -19.09 17.23
C MET A 1 -33.27 -17.70 17.18
N LYS A 2 -31.95 -17.55 17.40
CA LYS A 2 -31.26 -16.25 17.32
C LYS A 2 -30.60 -15.95 15.96
N PHE A 3 -30.45 -16.97 15.11
CA PHE A 3 -29.75 -16.82 13.82
C PHE A 3 -30.68 -16.32 12.71
N THR A 4 -31.93 -16.80 12.70
CA THR A 4 -32.94 -16.38 11.73
C THR A 4 -33.35 -14.92 11.89
N SER A 5 -33.46 -14.41 13.11
CA SER A 5 -33.78 -13.00 13.38
C SER A 5 -32.67 -12.06 12.92
N VAL A 6 -31.40 -12.44 13.11
CA VAL A 6 -30.26 -11.67 12.56
C VAL A 6 -30.25 -11.70 11.03
N LEU A 7 -30.52 -12.87 10.43
CA LEU A 7 -30.58 -13.02 8.97
C LEU A 7 -31.71 -12.19 8.35
N THR A 8 -32.86 -12.10 9.03
CA THR A 8 -34.02 -11.33 8.57
C THR A 8 -33.74 -9.83 8.64
N ILE A 9 -33.06 -9.36 9.69
CA ILE A 9 -32.62 -7.97 9.81
C ILE A 9 -31.63 -7.63 8.69
N LEU A 10 -30.66 -8.51 8.43
CA LEU A 10 -29.68 -8.33 7.35
C LEU A 10 -30.35 -8.27 5.97
N LEU A 11 -31.37 -9.10 5.73
CA LEU A 11 -32.13 -9.10 4.47
C LEU A 11 -32.92 -7.81 4.26
N VAL A 12 -33.54 -7.26 5.31
CA VAL A 12 -34.30 -6.00 5.23
C VAL A 12 -33.35 -4.82 4.89
N PHE A 13 -32.13 -4.81 5.42
CA PHE A 13 -31.12 -3.81 5.04
C PHE A 13 -30.69 -3.92 3.57
N VAL A 14 -30.52 -5.14 3.05
CA VAL A 14 -30.15 -5.37 1.64
C VAL A 14 -31.28 -4.91 0.70
N VAL A 15 -32.54 -5.18 1.05
CA VAL A 15 -33.71 -4.74 0.28
C VAL A 15 -33.87 -3.22 0.36
N ALA A 16 -33.66 -2.59 1.52
CA ALA A 16 -33.68 -1.14 1.65
C ALA A 16 -32.57 -0.45 0.82
N ILE A 17 -31.38 -1.06 0.71
CA ILE A 17 -30.30 -0.57 -0.17
C ILE A 17 -30.69 -0.69 -1.65
N ALA A 18 -31.41 -1.75 -2.04
CA ALA A 18 -31.86 -1.96 -3.42
C ALA A 18 -32.99 -1.01 -3.84
N TYR A 19 -33.92 -0.66 -2.94
CA TYR A 19 -35.02 0.28 -3.20
C TYR A 19 -34.66 1.76 -2.98
N ALA A 20 -33.54 2.06 -2.31
CA ALA A 20 -33.01 3.42 -2.17
C ALA A 20 -32.18 3.89 -3.37
N SER A 21 -32.22 3.18 -4.50
CA SER A 21 -31.71 3.67 -5.78
C SER A 21 -32.73 4.60 -6.46
N PRO A 22 -32.55 5.93 -6.43
CA PRO A 22 -32.87 6.71 -7.60
C PRO A 22 -31.80 6.43 -8.66
N VAL A 23 -32.26 6.24 -9.89
CA VAL A 23 -31.54 5.86 -11.12
C VAL A 23 -30.61 6.99 -11.64
N GLN A 24 -30.04 7.81 -10.77
CA GLN A 24 -28.98 8.75 -11.10
C GLN A 24 -27.93 8.70 -10.01
N LYS A 25 -26.68 8.41 -10.38
CA LYS A 25 -25.51 8.61 -9.51
C LYS A 25 -25.56 10.04 -8.98
N ARG A 26 -26.04 10.25 -7.76
CA ARG A 26 -26.00 11.56 -7.12
C ARG A 26 -24.53 11.96 -7.03
N LYS A 27 -24.17 13.10 -7.62
CA LYS A 27 -22.83 13.67 -7.46
C LYS A 27 -22.51 13.82 -5.98
N LEU A 28 -21.24 13.65 -5.63
CA LEU A 28 -20.75 13.87 -4.28
C LEU A 28 -20.97 15.33 -3.88
N GLY A 29 -21.33 15.56 -2.62
CA GLY A 29 -21.36 16.92 -2.08
C GLY A 29 -19.97 17.54 -2.07
N SER A 30 -19.87 18.85 -2.29
CA SER A 30 -18.60 19.59 -2.38
C SER A 30 -17.65 19.30 -1.21
N ASN A 31 -18.16 19.28 0.03
CA ASN A 31 -17.37 18.99 1.23
C ASN A 31 -16.75 17.58 1.22
N VAL A 32 -17.43 16.59 0.65
CA VAL A 32 -16.93 15.20 0.54
C VAL A 32 -15.80 15.15 -0.49
N VAL A 33 -15.99 15.82 -1.64
CA VAL A 33 -14.95 15.92 -2.67
C VAL A 33 -13.70 16.60 -2.12
N THR A 34 -13.85 17.79 -1.51
CA THR A 34 -12.72 18.54 -0.92
C THR A 34 -11.97 17.72 0.13
N THR A 35 -12.69 17.05 1.03
CA THR A 35 -12.07 16.20 2.05
C THR A 35 -11.35 15.01 1.41
N GLY A 36 -11.98 14.36 0.42
CA GLY A 36 -11.40 13.26 -0.33
C GLY A 36 -10.09 13.63 -1.02
N VAL A 37 -10.06 14.78 -1.71
CA VAL A 37 -8.85 15.32 -2.35
C VAL A 37 -7.75 15.56 -1.32
N LYS A 38 -8.07 16.20 -0.19
CA LYS A 38 -7.10 16.46 0.89
C LYS A 38 -6.44 15.18 1.41
N PHE A 39 -7.22 14.13 1.65
CA PHE A 39 -6.67 12.85 2.12
C PHE A 39 -5.93 12.10 1.01
N LYS A 40 -6.41 12.13 -0.23
CA LYS A 40 -5.70 11.60 -1.40
C LYS A 40 -4.30 12.21 -1.49
N ASP A 41 -4.18 13.53 -1.41
CA ASP A 41 -2.90 14.23 -1.53
C ASP A 41 -1.97 13.92 -0.33
N LEU A 42 -2.53 13.81 0.87
CA LEU A 42 -1.78 13.36 2.06
C LEU A 42 -1.21 11.95 1.84
N TYR A 43 -2.03 10.99 1.41
CA TYR A 43 -1.60 9.62 1.17
C TYR A 43 -0.57 9.52 0.04
N GLU A 44 -0.73 10.30 -1.02
CA GLU A 44 0.25 10.38 -2.10
C GLU A 44 1.61 10.92 -1.61
N SER A 45 1.60 11.98 -0.80
CA SER A 45 2.81 12.53 -0.18
C SER A 45 3.53 11.51 0.71
N LEU A 46 2.78 10.76 1.52
CA LEU A 46 3.34 9.70 2.37
C LEU A 46 3.90 8.54 1.53
N ASN A 47 3.17 8.09 0.51
CA ASN A 47 3.63 7.01 -0.37
C ASN A 47 4.89 7.40 -1.15
N ASN A 48 5.03 8.68 -1.53
CA ASN A 48 6.25 9.18 -2.17
C ASN A 48 7.46 9.18 -1.23
N LYS A 49 7.27 9.41 0.07
CA LYS A 49 8.36 9.26 1.06
C LYS A 49 8.78 7.80 1.20
N VAL A 50 7.82 6.88 1.23
CA VAL A 50 8.05 5.43 1.23
C VAL A 50 8.89 5.00 0.02
N LYS A 51 8.51 5.42 -1.19
CA LYS A 51 9.27 5.15 -2.42
C LYS A 51 10.71 5.67 -2.41
N LYS A 52 10.97 6.82 -1.75
CA LYS A 52 12.35 7.31 -1.59
C LYS A 52 13.18 6.36 -0.73
N VAL A 53 12.60 5.84 0.35
CA VAL A 53 13.26 4.86 1.23
C VAL A 53 13.49 3.53 0.50
N GLU A 54 12.52 3.05 -0.28
CA GLU A 54 12.67 1.87 -1.15
C GLU A 54 13.89 2.00 -2.08
N ASN A 55 14.02 3.13 -2.76
CA ASN A 55 15.14 3.39 -3.66
C ASN A 55 16.49 3.38 -2.94
N SER A 56 16.54 3.83 -1.68
CA SER A 56 17.75 3.74 -0.87
C SER A 56 18.11 2.29 -0.54
N TYR A 57 17.13 1.46 -0.14
CA TYR A 57 17.36 0.04 0.11
C TYR A 57 17.76 -0.73 -1.15
N ALA A 58 17.12 -0.44 -2.29
CA ALA A 58 17.44 -1.05 -3.58
C ALA A 58 18.90 -0.81 -4.01
N LYS A 59 19.52 0.29 -3.57
CA LYS A 59 20.94 0.57 -3.81
C LYS A 59 21.86 -0.02 -2.73
N ALA A 60 21.44 0.08 -1.46
CA ALA A 60 22.26 -0.35 -0.33
C ALA A 60 22.43 -1.87 -0.26
N ILE A 61 21.38 -2.65 -0.55
CA ILE A 61 21.41 -4.12 -0.42
C ILE A 61 22.41 -4.76 -1.39
N PRO A 62 22.42 -4.45 -2.70
CA PRO A 62 23.44 -4.96 -3.61
C PRO A 62 24.83 -4.45 -3.21
N SER A 63 24.96 -3.15 -2.89
CA SER A 63 26.24 -2.56 -2.50
C SER A 63 26.84 -3.21 -1.25
N PHE A 64 26.02 -3.71 -0.32
CA PHE A 64 26.52 -4.43 0.85
C PHE A 64 27.23 -5.73 0.46
N ASN A 65 26.63 -6.53 -0.44
CA ASN A 65 27.21 -7.80 -0.89
C ASN A 65 28.55 -7.58 -1.59
N ASP A 66 28.65 -6.55 -2.44
CA ASP A 66 29.90 -6.23 -3.14
C ASP A 66 30.97 -5.76 -2.15
N LYS A 67 30.63 -4.77 -1.30
CA LYS A 67 31.58 -4.19 -0.35
C LYS A 67 32.08 -5.16 0.70
N ILE A 68 31.22 -6.08 1.17
CA ILE A 68 31.65 -7.05 2.17
C ILE A 68 32.56 -8.11 1.59
N LYS A 69 32.35 -8.48 0.32
CA LYS A 69 33.25 -9.35 -0.42
C LYS A 69 34.62 -8.67 -0.63
N GLU A 70 34.63 -7.43 -1.09
CA GLU A 70 35.87 -6.65 -1.24
C GLU A 70 36.63 -6.48 0.09
N ALA A 71 35.91 -6.29 1.20
CA ALA A 71 36.53 -6.19 2.52
C ALA A 71 37.16 -7.53 2.96
N ALA A 72 36.43 -8.63 2.80
CA ALA A 72 36.93 -9.96 3.13
C ALA A 72 38.17 -10.33 2.28
N GLU A 73 38.16 -10.01 0.98
CA GLU A 73 39.30 -10.20 0.08
C GLU A 73 40.53 -9.40 0.52
N LYS A 74 40.36 -8.14 0.94
CA LYS A 74 41.45 -7.29 1.45
C LYS A 74 42.05 -7.82 2.75
N ASP A 75 41.21 -8.38 3.60
CA ASP A 75 41.62 -8.93 4.89
C ASP A 75 42.15 -10.38 4.77
N GLY A 76 42.08 -10.99 3.58
CA GLY A 76 42.46 -12.39 3.36
C GLY A 76 41.55 -13.36 4.13
N THR A 77 40.29 -12.98 4.33
CA THR A 77 39.29 -13.75 5.07
C THR A 77 38.10 -14.12 4.18
N ASP A 78 37.28 -15.06 4.66
CA ASP A 78 36.01 -15.39 4.03
C ASP A 78 34.87 -14.50 4.56
N VAL A 79 33.87 -14.23 3.72
CA VAL A 79 32.64 -13.54 4.16
C VAL A 79 31.84 -14.43 5.11
N PRO A 80 31.54 -13.97 6.33
CA PRO A 80 30.73 -14.74 7.27
C PRO A 80 29.32 -15.02 6.73
N GLU A 81 28.90 -16.30 6.71
CA GLU A 81 27.61 -16.72 6.15
C GLU A 81 26.41 -16.00 6.78
N PHE A 82 26.51 -15.62 8.05
CA PHE A 82 25.43 -14.90 8.75
C PHE A 82 25.16 -13.51 8.15
N LEU A 83 26.18 -12.83 7.62
CA LEU A 83 26.04 -11.50 7.00
C LEU A 83 25.33 -11.60 5.66
N THR A 84 25.66 -12.62 4.88
CA THR A 84 24.96 -12.94 3.63
C THR A 84 23.49 -13.31 3.90
N LYS A 85 23.23 -14.16 4.90
CA LYS A 85 21.86 -14.53 5.33
C LYS A 85 21.08 -13.31 5.84
N TRP A 86 21.75 -12.44 6.61
CA TRP A 86 21.16 -11.21 7.13
C TRP A 86 20.75 -10.28 6.00
N ASN A 87 21.63 -9.99 5.04
CA ASN A 87 21.31 -9.11 3.91
C ASN A 87 20.19 -9.69 3.01
N LYS A 88 20.18 -11.01 2.80
CA LYS A 88 19.09 -11.71 2.08
C LYS A 88 17.72 -11.58 2.76
N LYS A 89 17.67 -11.56 4.10
CA LYS A 89 16.42 -11.28 4.82
C LYS A 89 15.96 -9.84 4.59
N TYR A 90 16.89 -8.88 4.58
CA TYR A 90 16.58 -7.49 4.27
C TYR A 90 16.07 -7.30 2.84
N GLU A 91 16.65 -8.03 1.88
CA GLU A 91 16.17 -8.08 0.49
C GLU A 91 14.71 -8.53 0.41
N ALA A 92 14.35 -9.63 1.07
CA ALA A 92 12.97 -10.13 1.09
C ALA A 92 11.99 -9.12 1.74
N LEU A 93 12.40 -8.45 2.83
CA LEU A 93 11.61 -7.40 3.45
C LEU A 93 11.43 -6.19 2.52
N SER A 94 12.49 -5.80 1.80
CA SER A 94 12.45 -4.71 0.82
C SER A 94 11.47 -5.00 -0.32
N VAL A 95 11.46 -6.24 -0.84
CA VAL A 95 10.50 -6.67 -1.88
C VAL A 95 9.06 -6.57 -1.38
N ASN A 96 8.78 -7.04 -0.17
CA ASN A 96 7.45 -6.93 0.43
C ASN A 96 7.04 -5.47 0.63
N TYR A 97 7.97 -4.64 1.06
CA TYR A 97 7.74 -3.21 1.27
C TYR A 97 7.36 -2.51 -0.04
N VAL A 98 8.10 -2.76 -1.13
CA VAL A 98 7.78 -2.26 -2.48
C VAL A 98 6.40 -2.74 -2.94
N ALA A 99 6.06 -4.01 -2.71
CA ALA A 99 4.75 -4.55 -3.08
C ALA A 99 3.61 -3.81 -2.37
N VAL A 100 3.75 -3.53 -1.06
CA VAL A 100 2.75 -2.80 -0.27
C VAL A 100 2.60 -1.36 -0.76
N SER A 101 3.71 -0.66 -1.04
CA SER A 101 3.71 0.70 -1.59
C SER A 101 3.04 0.81 -2.95
N ASN A 102 3.22 -0.19 -3.81
CA ASN A 102 2.52 -0.28 -5.10
C ASN A 102 1.02 -0.50 -4.91
N GLN A 103 0.61 -1.34 -3.95
CA GLN A 103 -0.80 -1.50 -3.60
C GLN A 103 -1.41 -0.19 -3.07
N MET A 104 -0.68 0.56 -2.24
CA MET A 104 -1.12 1.89 -1.79
C MET A 104 -1.31 2.85 -2.96
N ALA A 105 -0.37 2.87 -3.92
CA ALA A 105 -0.48 3.69 -5.13
C ALA A 105 -1.75 3.35 -5.95
N ASP A 106 -2.07 2.06 -6.12
CA ASP A 106 -3.31 1.62 -6.79
C ASP A 106 -4.57 2.11 -6.07
N LYS A 107 -4.61 2.03 -4.73
CA LYS A 107 -5.76 2.54 -3.95
C LYS A 107 -5.91 4.05 -4.06
N ILE A 108 -4.80 4.79 -4.01
CA ILE A 108 -4.78 6.25 -4.21
C ILE A 108 -5.31 6.61 -5.60
N SER A 109 -4.87 5.89 -6.65
CA SER A 109 -5.35 6.09 -8.02
C SER A 109 -6.86 5.80 -8.17
N LYS A 110 -7.36 4.74 -7.52
CA LYS A 110 -8.79 4.43 -7.48
C LYS A 110 -9.60 5.52 -6.79
N LEU A 111 -9.09 6.08 -5.69
CA LEU A 111 -9.73 7.20 -5.00
C LEU A 111 -9.77 8.45 -5.89
N ASP A 112 -8.65 8.80 -6.54
CA ASP A 112 -8.58 9.92 -7.48
C ASP A 112 -9.58 9.78 -8.63
N LYS A 113 -9.65 8.59 -9.25
CA LYS A 113 -10.63 8.30 -10.30
C LYS A 113 -12.06 8.44 -9.79
N TYR A 114 -12.37 7.86 -8.62
CA TYR A 114 -13.70 7.94 -8.05
C TYR A 114 -14.12 9.39 -7.75
N LEU A 115 -13.21 10.20 -7.21
CA LEU A 115 -13.49 11.61 -6.94
C LEU A 115 -13.78 12.38 -8.24
N LYS A 116 -12.99 12.18 -9.30
CA LYS A 116 -13.19 12.82 -10.62
C LYS A 116 -14.50 12.40 -11.29
N ASP A 117 -14.82 11.11 -11.25
CA ASP A 117 -16.02 10.55 -11.90
C ASP A 117 -17.33 10.95 -11.18
N ASN A 118 -17.25 11.40 -9.91
CA ASN A 118 -18.41 11.68 -9.08
C ASN A 118 -18.47 13.12 -8.52
N SER A 119 -17.55 14.00 -8.91
CA SER A 119 -17.57 15.44 -8.62
C SER A 119 -18.45 16.26 -9.58
#